data_AF-A0A521FTD3-F1
#
_entry.id   AF-A0A521FTD3-F1
#
_cell.length_a   1.000
_cell.length_b   1.000
_cell.length_c   1.000
_cell.angle_alpha   90.00
_cell.angle_beta   90.00
_cell.angle_gamma   90.00
#
_symmetry.space_group_name_H-M   'P 1'
#
loop_
_entity.id
_entity.type
_entity.pdbx_description
1 polymer ?
#
loop_
_entity_poly.entity_id
_entity_poly.type
_entity_poly.pdbx_seq_one_letter_code
_entity_poly.pdbx_strand_id
1 'polypeptide(L)'
;MADALQRSLLPSALPHPDRLAVTARYLPAVAGTQAGGDWFDVLELDGGRIAVAVGDVVGDGAPAAAVMGQLRSSLATLLLAGFSPARALELLDRFATQVAGARVSTAACVHLDPESGELTYSRAGHPPPLRLDEGTATYLEAGHGPALGVSPAGRRPETVTTLPTGATLLLYTDGLVERRGATLDDGLARLATVATSHRSAPLPALLDEVLADLVVGGADDDIAVVALRRLPEALHLDLPAQPQQLRRLRAVVQHWAEEAALAPPASRTCSWPSARRRPTPSSTPTATPTHPAA
;
A
#
# COMPACT_ATOMS: atom_id res chain seq x y z
N MET A 1 -14.56 -7.54 -21.95
CA MET A 1 -13.65 -6.56 -22.60
C MET A 1 -13.36 -5.38 -21.67
N ALA A 2 -14.34 -4.86 -20.92
CA ALA A 2 -14.14 -3.84 -19.89
C ALA A 2 -13.05 -4.19 -18.86
N ASP A 3 -13.08 -5.40 -18.27
CA ASP A 3 -12.06 -5.83 -17.29
C ASP A 3 -10.61 -5.81 -17.81
N ALA A 4 -10.40 -6.09 -19.11
CA ALA A 4 -9.07 -6.11 -19.71
C ALA A 4 -8.55 -4.69 -19.93
N LEU A 5 -9.45 -3.76 -20.32
CA LEU A 5 -9.13 -2.35 -20.42
C LEU A 5 -8.80 -1.79 -19.03
N GLN A 6 -9.64 -2.03 -18.03
CA GLN A 6 -9.45 -1.57 -16.66
C GLN A 6 -8.17 -2.12 -16.02
N ARG A 7 -7.86 -3.41 -16.21
CA ARG A 7 -6.57 -4.00 -15.78
C ARG A 7 -5.36 -3.41 -16.51
N SER A 8 -5.52 -2.94 -17.75
CA SER A 8 -4.44 -2.22 -18.46
C SER A 8 -4.30 -0.76 -18.01
N LEU A 9 -5.34 -0.21 -17.39
CA LEU A 9 -5.43 1.18 -16.93
C LEU A 9 -4.98 1.36 -15.47
N LEU A 10 -4.59 0.30 -14.77
CA LEU A 10 -3.99 0.38 -13.43
C LEU A 10 -2.50 0.05 -13.50
N PRO A 11 -1.68 0.50 -12.53
CA PRO A 11 -0.26 0.17 -12.48
C PRO A 11 -0.03 -1.35 -12.53
N SER A 12 0.79 -1.82 -13.47
CA SER A 12 1.14 -3.25 -13.59
C SER A 12 2.14 -3.71 -12.54
N ALA A 13 2.87 -2.77 -11.95
CA ALA A 13 3.85 -3.00 -10.89
C ALA A 13 3.90 -1.78 -9.97
N LEU A 14 4.18 -2.01 -8.69
CA LEU A 14 4.44 -0.96 -7.71
C LEU A 14 5.95 -0.78 -7.56
N PRO A 15 6.45 0.44 -7.29
CA PRO A 15 7.84 0.64 -6.92
C PRO A 15 8.15 -0.03 -5.58
N HIS A 16 9.41 -0.39 -5.37
CA HIS A 16 9.89 -1.03 -4.13
C HIS A 16 11.07 -0.23 -3.55
N PRO A 17 10.82 0.94 -2.94
CA PRO A 17 11.88 1.76 -2.34
C PRO A 17 12.45 1.11 -1.08
N ASP A 18 13.73 1.29 -0.82
CA ASP A 18 14.42 0.64 0.32
C ASP A 18 13.78 0.93 1.68
N ARG A 19 13.26 2.16 1.86
CA ARG A 19 12.67 2.62 3.13
C ARG A 19 11.14 2.70 3.11
N LEU A 20 10.49 2.03 2.16
CA LEU A 20 9.04 2.09 2.01
C LEU A 20 8.46 0.76 1.52
N ALA A 21 7.54 0.17 2.29
CA ALA A 21 6.68 -0.89 1.77
C ALA A 21 5.45 -0.28 1.11
N VAL A 22 5.10 -0.77 -0.08
CA VAL A 22 3.92 -0.31 -0.84
C VAL A 22 3.07 -1.49 -1.23
N THR A 23 1.76 -1.40 -0.97
CA THR A 23 0.76 -2.39 -1.38
C THR A 23 -0.44 -1.66 -1.92
N ALA A 24 -1.02 -2.15 -3.02
CA ALA A 24 -2.31 -1.70 -3.50
C ALA A 24 -3.28 -2.87 -3.73
N ARG A 25 -4.57 -2.57 -3.66
CA ARG A 25 -5.66 -3.47 -4.02
C ARG A 25 -6.70 -2.71 -4.83
N TYR A 26 -7.27 -3.40 -5.80
CA TYR A 26 -8.41 -2.93 -6.57
C TYR A 26 -9.48 -4.01 -6.56
N LEU A 27 -10.68 -3.67 -6.14
CA LEU A 27 -11.84 -4.56 -6.12
C LEU A 27 -12.96 -3.94 -6.95
N PRO A 28 -13.33 -4.52 -8.10
CA PRO A 28 -14.45 -4.02 -8.88
C PRO A 28 -15.80 -4.34 -8.22
N ALA A 29 -16.80 -3.50 -8.46
CA ALA A 29 -18.18 -3.68 -8.01
C ALA A 29 -18.78 -5.00 -8.56
N VAL A 30 -19.63 -5.64 -7.77
CA VAL A 30 -20.19 -6.98 -8.09
C VAL A 30 -21.20 -6.94 -9.25
N ALA A 31 -21.71 -5.75 -9.63
CA ALA A 31 -22.72 -5.59 -10.67
C ALA A 31 -22.12 -5.48 -12.09
N GLY A 32 -21.71 -6.62 -12.66
CA GLY A 32 -21.73 -6.85 -14.11
C GLY A 32 -20.75 -6.05 -14.98
N THR A 33 -19.45 -6.37 -14.93
CA THR A 33 -18.48 -6.16 -16.04
C THR A 33 -18.40 -4.77 -16.67
N GLN A 34 -18.64 -3.72 -15.89
CA GLN A 34 -18.46 -2.34 -16.35
C GLN A 34 -17.15 -1.78 -15.82
N ALA A 35 -16.43 -1.04 -16.67
CA ALA A 35 -15.16 -0.45 -16.29
C ALA A 35 -15.39 0.70 -15.30
N GLY A 36 -14.61 0.73 -14.22
CA GLY A 36 -14.73 1.68 -13.11
C GLY A 36 -14.29 3.10 -13.36
N GLY A 37 -14.79 4.01 -12.52
CA GLY A 37 -14.32 5.38 -12.37
C GLY A 37 -13.09 5.52 -11.47
N ASP A 38 -12.86 4.54 -10.60
CA ASP A 38 -11.78 4.51 -9.62
C ASP A 38 -10.39 4.27 -10.24
N TRP A 39 -9.38 4.95 -9.68
CA TRP A 39 -7.99 4.69 -10.03
C TRP A 39 -7.03 4.96 -8.88
N PHE A 40 -5.81 4.44 -9.04
CA PHE A 40 -4.66 4.86 -8.27
C PHE A 40 -3.38 4.86 -9.12
N ASP A 41 -2.38 5.59 -8.66
CA ASP A 41 -1.00 5.55 -9.15
C ASP A 41 -0.02 5.59 -7.99
N VAL A 42 1.10 4.89 -8.14
CA VAL A 42 2.28 4.99 -7.28
C VAL A 42 3.48 5.22 -8.18
N LEU A 43 4.10 6.38 -8.07
CA LEU A 43 5.13 6.87 -8.98
C LEU A 43 6.41 7.16 -8.20
N GLU A 44 7.53 6.66 -8.70
CA GLU A 44 8.84 7.08 -8.22
C GLU A 44 9.21 8.43 -8.85
N LEU A 45 9.57 9.39 -8.01
CA LEU A 45 9.98 10.74 -8.40
C LEU A 45 11.50 10.89 -8.22
N ASP A 46 12.03 11.99 -8.75
CA ASP A 46 13.43 12.38 -8.54
C ASP A 46 13.78 12.47 -7.04
N GLY A 47 14.95 11.92 -6.71
CA GLY A 47 15.49 11.91 -5.35
C GLY A 47 14.91 10.82 -4.46
N GLY A 48 14.30 9.77 -5.02
CA GLY A 48 13.77 8.63 -4.26
C GLY A 48 12.44 8.91 -3.54
N ARG A 49 11.81 10.06 -3.84
CA ARG A 49 10.48 10.42 -3.34
C ARG A 49 9.41 9.63 -4.07
N ILE A 50 8.29 9.38 -3.41
CA ILE A 50 7.16 8.64 -3.96
C ILE A 50 5.94 9.56 -4.05
N ALA A 51 5.32 9.64 -5.22
CA ALA A 51 3.99 10.18 -5.36
C ALA A 51 2.95 9.07 -5.34
N VAL A 52 1.86 9.29 -4.62
CA VAL A 52 0.65 8.47 -4.71
C VAL A 52 -0.53 9.35 -5.10
N ALA A 53 -1.32 8.87 -6.04
CA ALA A 53 -2.59 9.46 -6.40
C ALA A 53 -3.69 8.40 -6.28
N VAL A 54 -4.85 8.81 -5.78
CA VAL A 54 -6.09 8.02 -5.78
C VAL A 54 -7.20 8.95 -6.22
N GLY A 55 -8.16 8.47 -6.99
CA GLY A 55 -9.33 9.26 -7.33
C GLY A 55 -10.47 8.42 -7.83
N ASP A 56 -11.61 9.10 -7.98
CA ASP A 56 -12.86 8.54 -8.45
C ASP A 56 -13.53 9.48 -9.46
N VAL A 57 -14.05 8.90 -10.54
CA VAL A 57 -14.81 9.59 -11.58
C VAL A 57 -16.28 9.21 -11.45
N VAL A 58 -17.12 10.25 -11.29
CA VAL A 58 -18.57 10.09 -11.28
C VAL A 58 -19.09 9.33 -12.50
N GLY A 59 -19.89 8.30 -12.22
CA GLY A 59 -20.58 7.48 -13.21
C GLY A 59 -19.93 6.12 -13.40
N ASP A 60 -20.51 5.29 -14.27
CA ASP A 60 -20.09 3.93 -14.49
C ASP A 60 -19.81 3.62 -15.97
N GLY A 61 -19.11 2.51 -16.19
CA GLY A 61 -18.90 1.93 -17.50
C GLY A 61 -17.86 2.65 -18.38
N ALA A 62 -17.91 2.33 -19.67
CA ALA A 62 -16.87 2.75 -20.61
C ALA A 62 -16.65 4.28 -20.69
N PRO A 63 -17.70 5.14 -20.61
CA PRO A 63 -17.49 6.58 -20.56
C PRO A 63 -16.72 7.04 -19.32
N ALA A 64 -17.07 6.54 -18.13
CA ALA A 64 -16.39 6.87 -16.88
C ALA A 64 -14.92 6.41 -16.93
N ALA A 65 -14.67 5.17 -17.39
CA ALA A 65 -13.32 4.64 -17.53
C ALA A 65 -12.44 5.43 -18.52
N ALA A 66 -13.03 5.97 -19.60
CA ALA A 66 -12.31 6.82 -20.54
C ALA A 66 -11.93 8.18 -19.94
N VAL A 67 -12.80 8.76 -19.10
CA VAL A 67 -12.50 9.98 -18.34
C VAL A 67 -11.45 9.70 -17.27
N MET A 68 -11.60 8.61 -16.51
CA MET A 68 -10.62 8.15 -15.53
C MET A 68 -9.23 8.02 -16.15
N GLY A 69 -9.11 7.34 -17.31
CA GLY A 69 -7.82 7.19 -17.99
C GLY A 69 -7.17 8.52 -18.38
N GLN A 70 -7.97 9.52 -18.77
CA GLN A 70 -7.49 10.88 -19.06
C GLN A 70 -7.02 11.61 -17.80
N LEU A 71 -7.81 11.57 -16.72
CA LEU A 71 -7.46 12.23 -15.45
C LEU A 71 -6.23 11.60 -14.82
N ARG A 72 -6.18 10.26 -14.74
CA ARG A 72 -5.04 9.48 -14.26
C ARG A 72 -3.76 9.86 -15.02
N SER A 73 -3.78 9.75 -16.35
CA SER A 73 -2.60 10.03 -17.18
C SER A 73 -2.13 11.47 -17.07
N SER A 74 -3.08 12.42 -17.01
CA SER A 74 -2.76 13.84 -16.80
C SER A 74 -2.11 14.06 -15.44
N LEU A 75 -2.69 13.53 -14.36
CA LEU A 75 -2.15 13.70 -13.01
C LEU A 75 -0.77 13.05 -12.89
N ALA A 76 -0.58 11.82 -13.37
CA ALA A 76 0.71 11.14 -13.36
C ALA A 76 1.78 11.96 -14.09
N THR A 77 1.47 12.53 -15.25
CA THR A 77 2.38 13.40 -16.01
C THR A 77 2.78 14.64 -15.21
N LEU A 78 1.83 15.28 -14.52
CA LEU A 78 2.09 16.46 -13.71
C LEU A 78 2.99 16.15 -12.51
N LEU A 79 2.78 15.00 -11.87
CA LEU A 79 3.60 14.56 -10.73
C LEU A 79 5.02 14.23 -11.18
N LEU A 80 5.17 13.50 -12.28
CA LEU A 80 6.47 13.19 -12.88
C LEU A 80 7.20 14.45 -13.39
N ALA A 81 6.48 15.50 -13.75
CA ALA A 81 7.06 16.80 -14.09
C ALA A 81 7.53 17.62 -12.86
N GLY A 82 7.38 17.08 -11.64
CA GLY A 82 7.87 17.69 -10.41
C GLY A 82 6.94 18.74 -9.78
N PHE A 83 5.68 18.82 -10.22
CA PHE A 83 4.71 19.71 -9.56
C PHE A 83 4.33 19.18 -8.18
N SER A 84 4.14 20.08 -7.21
CA SER A 84 3.63 19.72 -5.88
C SER A 84 2.19 19.19 -5.95
N PRO A 85 1.70 18.43 -4.95
CA PRO A 85 0.34 17.89 -4.95
C PRO A 85 -0.74 18.95 -5.21
N ALA A 86 -0.67 20.11 -4.54
CA ALA A 86 -1.66 21.16 -4.77
C ALA A 86 -1.56 21.76 -6.17
N ARG A 87 -0.35 21.96 -6.68
CA ARG A 87 -0.17 22.50 -8.04
C ARG A 87 -0.63 21.51 -9.10
N ALA A 88 -0.35 20.23 -8.94
CA ALA A 88 -0.80 19.19 -9.84
C ALA A 88 -2.35 19.13 -9.88
N LEU A 89 -3.01 19.19 -8.72
CA LEU A 89 -4.48 19.24 -8.66
C LEU A 89 -5.08 20.52 -9.25
N GLU A 90 -4.44 21.68 -9.10
CA GLU A 90 -4.89 22.93 -9.74
C GLU A 90 -4.80 22.84 -11.28
N LEU A 91 -3.75 22.20 -11.81
CA LEU A 91 -3.60 21.96 -13.24
C LEU A 91 -4.63 20.93 -13.73
N LEU A 92 -4.86 19.88 -12.95
CA LEU A 92 -5.86 18.85 -13.22
C LEU A 92 -7.28 19.42 -13.20
N ASP A 93 -7.59 20.36 -12.30
CA ASP A 93 -8.86 21.08 -12.27
C ASP A 93 -9.19 21.74 -13.60
N ARG A 94 -8.21 22.48 -14.15
CA ARG A 94 -8.39 23.18 -15.42
C ARG A 94 -8.58 22.18 -16.56
N PHE A 95 -7.83 21.08 -16.55
CA PHE A 95 -8.02 20.00 -17.52
C PHE A 95 -9.40 19.36 -17.42
N ALA A 96 -9.89 19.06 -16.21
CA ALA A 96 -11.21 18.49 -15.98
C ALA A 96 -12.36 19.36 -16.52
N THR A 97 -12.19 20.69 -16.59
CA THR A 97 -13.20 21.56 -17.23
C THR A 97 -13.35 21.34 -18.74
N GLN A 98 -12.33 20.76 -19.39
CA GLN A 98 -12.28 20.50 -20.83
C GLN A 98 -12.70 19.07 -21.19
N VAL A 99 -12.78 18.18 -20.20
CA VAL A 99 -13.15 16.77 -20.40
C VAL A 99 -14.61 16.57 -20.01
N ALA A 100 -15.45 16.19 -20.97
CA ALA A 100 -16.85 15.87 -20.71
C ALA A 100 -16.94 14.69 -19.73
N GLY A 101 -17.69 14.86 -18.63
CA GLY A 101 -17.84 13.84 -17.58
C GLY A 101 -16.81 13.90 -16.45
N ALA A 102 -15.80 14.78 -16.52
CA ALA A 102 -14.76 14.88 -15.48
C ALA A 102 -15.09 15.83 -14.32
N ARG A 103 -16.18 16.59 -14.41
CA ARG A 103 -16.57 17.52 -13.34
C ARG A 103 -17.12 16.72 -12.16
N VAL A 104 -16.83 17.19 -10.95
CA VAL A 104 -17.25 16.57 -9.68
C VAL A 104 -16.50 15.27 -9.37
N SER A 105 -15.56 14.82 -10.21
CA SER A 105 -14.60 13.77 -9.87
C SER A 105 -13.76 14.16 -8.65
N THR A 106 -13.35 13.17 -7.86
CA THR A 106 -12.51 13.36 -6.68
C THR A 106 -11.08 12.87 -6.92
N ALA A 107 -10.12 13.47 -6.23
CA ALA A 107 -8.74 12.98 -6.24
C ALA A 107 -7.98 13.40 -4.97
N ALA A 108 -7.11 12.53 -4.47
CA ALA A 108 -6.10 12.86 -3.48
C ALA A 108 -4.72 12.62 -4.07
N CYS A 109 -3.78 13.49 -3.74
CA CYS A 109 -2.38 13.37 -4.13
C CYS A 109 -1.48 13.56 -2.91
N VAL A 110 -0.48 12.70 -2.81
CA VAL A 110 0.51 12.64 -1.74
C VAL A 110 1.90 12.54 -2.34
N HIS A 111 2.84 13.32 -1.83
CA HIS A 111 4.28 13.13 -2.00
C HIS A 111 4.87 12.71 -0.66
N LEU A 112 5.66 11.64 -0.66
CA LEU A 112 6.38 11.15 0.49
C LEU A 112 7.86 11.08 0.17
N ASP A 113 8.69 11.69 1.02
CA ASP A 113 10.11 11.38 1.09
C ASP A 113 10.33 10.21 2.09
N PRO A 114 10.71 9.01 1.63
CA PRO A 114 10.95 7.87 2.53
C PRO A 114 12.09 8.12 3.52
N GLU A 115 13.07 8.96 3.19
CA GLU A 115 14.23 9.23 4.04
C GLU A 115 13.86 10.07 5.25
N SER A 116 13.25 11.23 5.02
CA SER A 116 12.83 12.15 6.10
C SER A 116 11.47 11.80 6.71
N GLY A 117 10.61 11.10 5.96
CA GLY A 117 9.21 10.92 6.29
C GLY A 117 8.35 12.15 5.98
N GLU A 118 8.89 13.20 5.35
CA GLU A 118 8.11 14.38 4.95
C GLU A 118 6.99 13.97 3.98
N LEU A 119 5.76 14.29 4.38
CA LEU A 119 4.54 13.94 3.67
C LEU A 119 3.81 15.23 3.28
N THR A 120 3.82 15.55 1.99
CA THR A 120 3.07 16.68 1.43
C THR A 120 1.83 16.17 0.72
N TYR A 121 0.67 16.78 0.93
CA TYR A 121 -0.56 16.30 0.31
C TYR A 121 -1.60 17.39 0.04
N SER A 122 -2.50 17.08 -0.89
CA SER A 122 -3.65 17.91 -1.28
C SER A 122 -4.79 17.01 -1.74
N ARG A 123 -6.03 17.46 -1.54
CA ARG A 123 -7.26 16.70 -1.85
C ARG A 123 -8.27 17.55 -2.60
N ALA A 124 -8.92 16.95 -3.58
CA ALA A 124 -10.03 17.50 -4.35
C ALA A 124 -11.29 16.70 -4.09
N GLY A 125 -12.09 17.09 -3.10
CA GLY A 125 -13.35 16.43 -2.72
C GLY A 125 -13.19 15.02 -2.14
N HIS A 126 -11.98 14.45 -2.19
CA HIS A 126 -11.71 13.05 -1.87
C HIS A 126 -11.66 12.79 -0.35
N PRO A 127 -12.05 11.59 0.13
CA PRO A 127 -11.93 11.22 1.54
C PRO A 127 -10.52 11.44 2.12
N PRO A 128 -10.41 11.74 3.43
CA PRO A 128 -9.11 11.99 4.05
C PRO A 128 -8.28 10.69 4.15
N PRO A 129 -6.98 10.71 3.80
CA PRO A 129 -6.09 9.59 4.06
C PRO A 129 -6.06 9.23 5.55
N LEU A 130 -5.95 7.93 5.83
CA LEU A 130 -5.83 7.42 7.19
C LEU A 130 -4.36 7.16 7.53
N ARG A 131 -3.85 7.79 8.59
CA ARG A 131 -2.54 7.47 9.16
C ARG A 131 -2.69 6.55 10.37
N LEU A 132 -2.05 5.40 10.32
CA LEU A 132 -1.92 4.46 11.42
C LEU A 132 -0.54 4.61 12.05
N ASP A 133 -0.52 5.04 13.30
CA ASP A 133 0.68 5.13 14.13
C ASP A 133 0.64 4.03 15.22
N GLU A 134 1.48 4.16 16.25
CA GLU A 134 1.46 3.25 17.40
C GLU A 134 0.12 3.33 18.17
N GLY A 135 -0.83 2.48 17.78
CA GLY A 135 -2.11 2.30 18.46
C GLY A 135 -3.15 3.40 18.20
N THR A 136 -2.87 4.34 17.30
CA THR A 136 -3.78 5.42 16.96
C THR A 136 -3.99 5.49 15.45
N ALA A 137 -5.25 5.62 15.03
CA ALA A 137 -5.63 5.93 13.66
C ALA A 137 -6.11 7.39 13.59
N THR A 138 -5.49 8.18 12.72
CA THR A 138 -5.77 9.62 12.56
C THR A 138 -6.05 9.94 11.10
N TYR A 139 -7.18 10.59 10.82
CA TYR A 139 -7.48 11.10 9.49
C TYR A 139 -6.74 12.40 9.20
N LEU A 140 -6.15 12.50 8.01
CA LEU A 140 -5.44 13.70 7.54
C LEU A 140 -6.43 14.70 6.93
N GLU A 141 -7.14 15.43 7.80
CA GLU A 141 -8.26 16.29 7.41
C GLU A 141 -7.86 17.59 6.68
N ALA A 142 -6.62 18.02 6.80
CA ALA A 142 -6.16 19.23 6.12
C ALA A 142 -6.03 19.03 4.59
N GLY A 143 -5.59 20.08 3.88
CA GLY A 143 -5.40 20.03 2.44
C GLY A 143 -6.67 19.79 1.62
N HIS A 144 -7.86 20.00 2.21
CA HIS A 144 -9.15 19.77 1.54
C HIS A 144 -9.57 20.94 0.65
N GLY A 145 -9.81 20.66 -0.63
CA GLY A 145 -10.48 21.57 -1.56
C GLY A 145 -11.71 20.91 -2.20
N PRO A 146 -12.50 21.66 -2.98
CA PRO A 146 -13.69 21.14 -3.65
C PRO A 146 -13.36 20.02 -4.67
N ALA A 147 -14.37 19.26 -5.09
CA ALA A 147 -14.21 18.29 -6.18
C ALA A 147 -13.71 18.95 -7.49
N LEU A 148 -13.15 18.15 -8.39
CA LEU A 148 -12.50 18.63 -9.60
C LEU A 148 -13.49 19.39 -10.50
N GLY A 149 -13.04 20.52 -11.05
CA GLY A 149 -13.83 21.33 -11.99
C GLY A 149 -15.00 22.11 -11.37
N VAL A 150 -15.22 22.03 -10.04
CA VAL A 150 -16.25 22.82 -9.34
C VAL A 150 -15.80 24.27 -9.13
N SER A 151 -14.53 24.48 -8.75
CA SER A 151 -13.94 25.82 -8.58
C SER A 151 -12.52 25.88 -9.16
N PRO A 152 -12.38 25.86 -10.51
CA PRO A 152 -11.10 25.68 -11.19
C PRO A 152 -10.18 26.91 -11.17
N ALA A 153 -10.63 28.04 -10.59
CA ALA A 153 -9.91 29.31 -10.58
C ALA A 153 -9.17 29.60 -9.25
N GLY A 154 -9.19 28.66 -8.31
CA GLY A 154 -8.61 28.84 -6.98
C GLY A 154 -7.28 28.11 -6.78
N ARG A 155 -6.41 28.67 -5.94
CA ARG A 155 -5.24 27.96 -5.43
C ARG A 155 -5.71 26.80 -4.56
N ARG A 156 -5.25 25.58 -4.86
CA ARG A 156 -5.52 24.40 -4.02
C ARG A 156 -4.72 24.47 -2.71
N PRO A 157 -5.29 24.03 -1.58
CA PRO A 157 -4.56 23.96 -0.32
C PRO A 157 -3.55 22.82 -0.34
N GLU A 158 -2.42 23.02 0.33
CA GLU A 158 -1.36 22.03 0.49
C GLU A 158 -1.04 21.91 1.97
N THR A 159 -0.80 20.68 2.44
CA THR A 159 -0.40 20.44 3.82
C THR A 159 0.85 19.58 3.86
N VAL A 160 1.74 19.89 4.80
CA VAL A 160 2.95 19.12 5.09
C VAL A 160 2.83 18.54 6.49
N THR A 161 3.18 17.27 6.63
CA THR A 161 3.29 16.56 7.91
C THR A 161 4.41 15.53 7.82
N THR A 162 4.56 14.69 8.84
CA THR A 162 5.53 13.60 8.85
C THR A 162 4.80 12.26 8.97
N LEU A 163 5.25 11.28 8.20
CA LEU A 163 4.96 9.87 8.38
C LEU A 163 6.11 9.23 9.18
N PRO A 164 5.91 8.90 10.48
CA PRO A 164 6.95 8.28 11.30
C PRO A 164 7.42 6.93 10.75
N THR A 165 8.59 6.46 11.17
CA THR A 165 9.02 5.07 10.93
C THR A 165 8.00 4.11 11.54
N GLY A 166 7.65 3.03 10.84
CA GLY A 166 6.65 2.05 11.26
C GLY A 166 5.20 2.49 11.01
N ALA A 167 4.94 3.79 10.81
CA ALA A 167 3.61 4.28 10.52
C ALA A 167 3.14 3.88 9.11
N THR A 168 1.83 3.67 8.98
CA THR A 168 1.18 3.30 7.71
C THR A 168 0.24 4.41 7.26
N LEU A 169 0.30 4.81 6.00
CA LEU A 169 -0.66 5.70 5.36
C LEU A 169 -1.55 4.88 4.43
N LEU A 170 -2.87 5.05 4.53
CA LEU A 170 -3.85 4.48 3.62
C LEU A 170 -4.54 5.59 2.84
N LEU A 171 -4.55 5.45 1.52
CA LEU A 171 -5.38 6.20 0.59
C LEU A 171 -6.39 5.23 -0.03
N TYR A 172 -7.62 5.68 -0.20
CA TYR A 172 -8.72 4.82 -0.61
C TYR A 172 -9.80 5.64 -1.31
N THR A 173 -10.51 5.01 -2.25
CA THR A 173 -11.73 5.57 -2.83
C THR A 173 -12.92 5.39 -1.88
N ASP A 174 -13.96 6.19 -2.09
CA ASP A 174 -15.14 6.24 -1.23
C ASP A 174 -15.88 4.90 -1.17
N GLY A 175 -15.84 4.07 -2.20
CA GLY A 175 -16.39 2.71 -2.19
C GLY A 175 -15.90 1.82 -1.02
N LEU A 176 -14.76 2.13 -0.39
CA LEU A 176 -14.29 1.43 0.81
C LEU A 176 -15.11 1.78 2.07
N VAL A 177 -15.60 3.01 2.15
CA VAL A 177 -16.21 3.59 3.36
C VAL A 177 -17.71 3.85 3.19
N GLU A 178 -18.15 4.17 1.99
CA GLU A 178 -19.55 4.35 1.64
C GLU A 178 -20.27 3.01 1.55
N ARG A 179 -21.45 2.96 2.17
CA ARG A 179 -22.35 1.81 2.11
C ARG A 179 -23.79 2.28 2.12
N ARG A 180 -24.66 1.53 1.43
CA ARG A 180 -26.10 1.81 1.48
C ARG A 180 -26.63 1.72 2.92
N GLY A 181 -27.25 2.81 3.37
CA GLY A 181 -27.88 2.88 4.70
C GLY A 181 -26.93 3.18 5.86
N ALA A 182 -25.67 3.55 5.60
CA ALA A 182 -24.75 4.06 6.60
C ALA A 182 -24.26 5.46 6.22
N THR A 183 -23.84 6.26 7.21
CA THR A 183 -23.21 7.55 6.91
C THR A 183 -21.74 7.37 6.56
N LEU A 184 -21.16 8.35 5.86
CA LEU A 184 -19.71 8.37 5.58
C LEU A 184 -18.90 8.31 6.89
N ASP A 185 -19.32 9.04 7.92
CA ASP A 185 -18.66 9.05 9.23
C ASP A 185 -18.64 7.66 9.89
N ASP A 186 -19.72 6.90 9.79
CA ASP A 186 -19.76 5.50 10.27
C ASP A 186 -18.77 4.62 9.49
N GLY A 187 -18.67 4.85 8.17
CA GLY A 187 -17.71 4.19 7.29
C GLY A 187 -16.27 4.45 7.70
N LEU A 188 -15.94 5.72 7.93
CA LEU A 188 -14.62 6.17 8.39
C LEU A 188 -14.30 5.61 9.78
N ALA A 189 -15.23 5.65 10.73
CA ALA A 189 -15.01 5.10 12.07
C ALA A 189 -14.71 3.58 12.03
N ARG A 190 -15.44 2.86 11.17
CA ARG A 190 -15.24 1.42 10.96
C ARG A 190 -13.90 1.12 10.30
N LEU A 191 -13.51 1.86 9.26
CA LEU A 191 -12.20 1.73 8.63
C LEU A 191 -11.07 1.94 9.64
N ALA A 192 -11.13 3.01 10.43
CA ALA A 192 -10.13 3.30 11.45
C ALA A 192 -10.00 2.16 12.47
N THR A 193 -11.13 1.57 12.88
CA THR A 193 -11.18 0.46 13.84
C THR A 193 -10.51 -0.81 13.27
N VAL A 194 -10.93 -1.23 12.07
CA VAL A 194 -10.41 -2.43 11.40
C VAL A 194 -8.94 -2.28 11.02
N ALA A 195 -8.55 -1.13 10.48
CA ALA A 195 -7.17 -0.88 10.12
C ALA A 195 -6.25 -0.87 11.36
N THR A 196 -6.76 -0.39 12.51
CA THR A 196 -6.03 -0.44 13.78
C THR A 196 -5.83 -1.87 14.31
N SER A 197 -6.84 -2.74 14.20
CA SER A 197 -6.72 -4.14 14.68
C SER A 197 -5.68 -4.93 13.89
N HIS A 198 -5.49 -4.61 12.61
CA HIS A 198 -4.55 -5.29 11.72
C HIS A 198 -3.22 -4.54 11.52
N ARG A 199 -2.98 -3.45 12.26
CA ARG A 199 -1.84 -2.53 12.04
C ARG A 199 -0.47 -3.23 12.03
N SER A 200 -0.29 -4.25 12.87
CA SER A 200 0.99 -4.96 12.99
C SER A 200 1.17 -6.07 11.94
N ALA A 201 0.17 -6.34 11.12
CA ALA A 201 0.30 -7.29 10.02
C ALA A 201 1.25 -6.73 8.95
N PRO A 202 1.90 -7.59 8.15
CA PRO A 202 2.55 -7.18 6.91
C PRO A 202 1.54 -6.45 6.00
N LEU A 203 2.01 -5.43 5.28
CA LEU A 203 1.15 -4.51 4.54
C LEU A 203 0.16 -5.20 3.56
N PRO A 204 0.55 -6.27 2.81
CA PRO A 204 -0.40 -7.05 2.01
C PRO A 204 -1.52 -7.67 2.83
N ALA A 205 -1.18 -8.31 3.95
CA ALA A 205 -2.16 -8.94 4.83
C ALA A 205 -3.06 -7.90 5.49
N LEU A 206 -2.52 -6.75 5.91
CA LEU A 206 -3.32 -5.65 6.43
C LEU A 206 -4.42 -5.24 5.45
N LEU A 207 -4.10 -5.02 4.18
CA LEU A 207 -5.10 -4.64 3.18
C LEU A 207 -6.10 -5.77 2.90
N ASP A 208 -5.64 -7.02 2.83
CA ASP A 208 -6.52 -8.17 2.59
C ASP A 208 -7.54 -8.33 3.74
N GLU A 209 -7.12 -8.18 5.00
CA GLU A 209 -8.00 -8.25 6.18
C GLU A 209 -8.93 -7.03 6.26
N VAL A 210 -8.43 -5.81 5.97
CA VAL A 210 -9.27 -4.61 5.90
C VAL A 210 -10.38 -4.79 4.87
N LEU A 211 -10.08 -5.30 3.69
CA LEU A 211 -11.09 -5.56 2.65
C LEU A 211 -12.06 -6.68 3.07
N ALA A 212 -11.57 -7.76 3.67
CA ALA A 212 -12.41 -8.86 4.14
C ALA A 212 -13.43 -8.40 5.20
N ASP A 213 -13.01 -7.56 6.14
CA ASP A 213 -13.85 -7.05 7.22
C ASP A 213 -14.78 -5.91 6.75
N LEU A 214 -14.36 -5.12 5.76
CA LEU A 214 -15.12 -3.96 5.26
C LEU A 214 -15.99 -4.26 4.03
N VAL A 215 -15.81 -5.37 3.33
CA VAL A 215 -16.53 -5.64 2.08
C VAL A 215 -17.29 -6.96 2.18
N VAL A 216 -17.96 -7.15 3.31
CA VAL A 216 -18.75 -8.35 3.60
C VAL A 216 -19.96 -8.41 2.66
N GLY A 217 -19.98 -9.41 1.78
CA GLY A 217 -21.07 -9.61 0.82
C GLY A 217 -20.85 -8.96 -0.56
N GLY A 218 -19.70 -8.32 -0.78
CA GLY A 218 -19.33 -7.69 -2.04
C GLY A 218 -19.27 -6.17 -1.96
N ALA A 219 -18.62 -5.56 -2.97
CA ALA A 219 -18.51 -4.12 -3.09
C ALA A 219 -19.72 -3.54 -3.84
N ASP A 220 -20.33 -2.51 -3.28
CA ASP A 220 -21.43 -1.74 -3.89
C ASP A 220 -20.91 -0.84 -5.02
N ASP A 221 -19.66 -0.38 -4.92
CA ASP A 221 -18.92 0.42 -5.90
C ASP A 221 -17.51 -0.17 -6.10
N ASP A 222 -16.77 0.35 -7.07
CA ASP A 222 -15.36 0.04 -7.21
C ASP A 222 -14.58 0.52 -5.98
N ILE A 223 -13.47 -0.17 -5.68
CA ILE A 223 -12.63 0.14 -4.54
C ILE A 223 -11.18 0.09 -4.99
N ALA A 224 -10.49 1.23 -4.90
CA ALA A 224 -9.04 1.32 -4.96
C ALA A 224 -8.49 1.65 -3.57
N VAL A 225 -7.51 0.88 -3.10
CA VAL A 225 -6.80 1.15 -1.83
C VAL A 225 -5.30 1.06 -2.06
N VAL A 226 -4.56 2.06 -1.60
CA VAL A 226 -3.09 2.08 -1.58
C VAL A 226 -2.63 2.28 -0.14
N ALA A 227 -1.74 1.41 0.32
CA ALA A 227 -1.08 1.52 1.60
C ALA A 227 0.43 1.71 1.42
N LEU A 228 0.99 2.63 2.22
CA LEU A 228 2.41 2.90 2.32
C LEU A 228 2.84 2.71 3.78
N ARG A 229 3.91 1.94 4.04
CA ARG A 229 4.51 1.86 5.37
C ARG A 229 5.96 2.30 5.31
N ARG A 230 6.32 3.32 6.09
CA ARG A 230 7.71 3.76 6.18
C ARG A 230 8.51 2.78 7.01
N LEU A 231 9.60 2.28 6.44
CA LEU A 231 10.46 1.29 7.07
C LEU A 231 11.68 1.97 7.73
N PRO A 232 12.27 1.36 8.77
CA PRO A 232 13.59 1.74 9.25
C PRO A 232 14.64 1.57 8.13
N GLU A 233 15.84 2.09 8.37
CA GLU A 233 16.98 1.87 7.47
C GLU A 233 17.22 0.36 7.25
N ALA A 234 17.65 0.00 6.04
CA ALA A 234 17.92 -1.40 5.71
C ALA A 234 18.94 -2.01 6.68
N LEU A 235 18.58 -3.17 7.25
CA LEU A 235 19.44 -3.84 8.21
C LEU A 235 20.58 -4.57 7.49
N HIS A 236 21.79 -4.01 7.57
CA HIS A 236 23.02 -4.65 7.12
C HIS A 236 23.86 -5.12 8.31
N LEU A 237 24.19 -6.41 8.36
CA LEU A 237 24.94 -7.02 9.47
C LEU A 237 26.06 -7.93 8.97
N ASP A 238 27.29 -7.57 9.31
CA ASP A 238 28.47 -8.42 9.13
C ASP A 238 28.82 -9.12 10.45
N LEU A 239 28.62 -10.44 10.49
CA LEU A 239 28.82 -11.26 11.68
C LEU A 239 29.73 -12.46 11.36
N PRO A 240 30.64 -12.85 12.26
CA PRO A 240 31.41 -14.07 12.08
C PRO A 240 30.49 -15.30 12.14
N ALA A 241 30.82 -16.33 11.36
CA ALA A 241 30.07 -17.59 11.27
C ALA A 241 30.24 -18.46 12.53
N GLN A 242 29.77 -17.96 13.67
CA GLN A 242 29.89 -18.57 15.00
C GLN A 242 28.50 -18.73 15.64
N PRO A 243 28.17 -19.88 16.25
CA PRO A 243 26.85 -20.12 16.85
C PRO A 243 26.43 -19.08 17.90
N GLN A 244 27.39 -18.47 18.60
CA GLN A 244 27.15 -17.45 19.62
C GLN A 244 26.50 -16.18 19.03
N GLN A 245 26.70 -15.91 17.74
CA GLN A 245 26.12 -14.73 17.07
C GLN A 245 24.62 -14.87 16.82
N LEU A 246 24.05 -16.08 16.86
CA LEU A 246 22.61 -16.29 16.59
C LEU A 246 21.71 -15.54 17.57
N ARG A 247 22.12 -15.43 18.84
CA ARG A 247 21.36 -14.69 19.85
C ARG A 247 21.35 -13.19 19.52
N ARG A 248 22.51 -12.65 19.14
CA ARG A 248 22.67 -11.24 18.74
C ARG A 248 21.87 -10.95 17.47
N LEU A 249 22.02 -11.79 16.45
CA LEU A 249 21.28 -11.66 15.19
C LEU A 249 19.77 -11.60 15.45
N ARG A 250 19.24 -12.51 16.27
CA ARG A 250 17.81 -12.53 16.61
C ARG A 250 17.37 -11.25 17.29
N ALA A 251 18.13 -10.76 18.28
CA ALA A 251 17.78 -9.53 18.99
C ALA A 251 17.75 -8.31 18.05
N VAL A 252 18.74 -8.20 17.16
CA VAL A 252 18.81 -7.08 16.19
C VAL A 252 17.68 -7.14 15.17
N VAL A 253 17.39 -8.33 14.62
CA VAL A 253 16.27 -8.51 13.67
C VAL A 253 14.93 -8.25 14.33
N GLN A 254 14.75 -8.65 15.59
CA GLN A 254 13.53 -8.37 16.36
C GLN A 254 13.33 -6.87 16.56
N HIS A 255 14.38 -6.16 16.99
CA HIS A 255 14.32 -4.72 17.16
C HIS A 255 13.99 -3.99 15.86
N TRP A 256 14.66 -4.36 14.76
CA TRP A 256 14.37 -3.79 13.44
C TRP A 256 12.93 -4.08 12.99
N ALA A 257 12.43 -5.30 13.24
CA ALA A 257 11.04 -5.66 12.90
C ALA A 257 10.01 -4.87 13.73
N GLU A 258 10.30 -4.60 15.01
CA GLU A 258 9.50 -3.74 15.86
C GLU A 258 9.45 -2.31 15.32
N GLU A 259 10.60 -1.72 14.95
CA GLU A 259 10.66 -0.40 14.30
C GLU A 259 9.93 -0.37 12.95
N ALA A 260 9.94 -1.48 12.21
CA ALA A 260 9.18 -1.65 10.97
C ALA A 260 7.67 -1.90 11.19
N ALA A 261 7.20 -1.91 12.44
CA ALA A 261 5.83 -2.26 12.84
C ALA A 261 5.38 -3.63 12.29
N LEU A 262 6.31 -4.59 12.18
CA LEU A 262 6.04 -5.95 11.78
C LEU A 262 5.86 -6.81 13.03
N ALA A 263 4.71 -7.48 13.15
CA ALA A 263 4.53 -8.48 14.18
C ALA A 263 5.60 -9.59 14.02
N PRO A 264 6.18 -10.10 15.13
CA PRO A 264 6.99 -11.29 15.05
C PRO A 264 6.14 -12.40 14.43
N PRO A 265 6.73 -13.23 13.54
CA PRO A 265 5.98 -14.32 12.94
C PRO A 265 5.33 -15.13 14.07
N ALA A 266 4.02 -15.33 14.00
CA ALA A 266 3.29 -16.20 14.91
C ALA A 266 4.11 -17.47 15.05
N SER A 267 4.47 -17.83 16.29
CA SER A 267 5.40 -18.91 16.58
C SER A 267 4.86 -20.23 16.01
N ARG A 268 5.11 -20.47 14.72
CA ARG A 268 5.10 -21.80 14.16
C ARG A 268 6.28 -22.45 14.83
N THR A 269 5.98 -23.30 15.81
CA THR A 269 6.94 -24.25 16.37
C THR A 269 7.59 -24.93 15.18
N CYS A 270 8.79 -24.46 14.84
CA CYS A 270 9.60 -25.09 13.83
C CYS A 270 10.04 -26.40 14.46
N SER A 271 9.25 -27.45 14.26
CA SER A 271 9.65 -28.82 14.54
C SER A 271 10.76 -29.16 13.57
N TRP A 272 11.97 -28.74 13.89
CA TRP A 272 13.16 -29.28 13.25
C TRP A 272 13.10 -30.80 13.45
N PRO A 273 13.08 -31.61 12.37
CA PRO A 273 13.26 -33.03 12.53
C PRO A 273 14.60 -33.20 13.23
N SER A 274 14.57 -33.77 14.44
CA SER A 274 15.75 -34.03 15.24
C SER A 274 16.79 -34.70 14.36
N ALA A 275 17.99 -34.11 14.34
CA ALA A 275 19.11 -34.61 13.55
C ALA A 275 19.29 -36.11 13.86
N ARG A 276 18.95 -36.97 12.89
CA ARG A 276 19.36 -38.38 12.94
C ARG A 276 20.88 -38.35 13.02
N ARG A 277 21.42 -38.71 14.18
CA ARG A 277 22.86 -38.97 14.36
C ARG A 277 23.29 -39.91 13.23
N ARG A 278 24.21 -39.46 12.38
CA ARG A 278 24.90 -40.34 11.44
C ARG A 278 25.52 -41.48 12.26
N PRO A 279 25.34 -42.76 11.89
CA PRO A 279 26.08 -43.83 12.53
C PRO A 279 27.56 -43.64 12.21
N THR A 280 28.39 -43.67 13.25
CA THR A 280 29.84 -43.75 13.16
C THR A 280 30.25 -45.03 12.43
N PRO A 281 31.20 -45.00 11.47
CA PRO A 281 31.69 -46.23 10.85
C PRO A 281 32.46 -47.04 11.89
N SER A 282 31.99 -48.25 12.17
CA SER A 282 32.69 -49.24 12.99
C SER A 282 33.89 -49.78 12.23
N SER A 283 35.08 -49.53 12.74
CA SER A 283 36.31 -50.20 12.32
C SER A 283 36.36 -51.61 12.91
N THR A 284 36.33 -52.64 12.07
CA THR A 284 36.66 -54.02 12.46
C THR A 284 37.74 -54.55 11.52
N PRO A 285 38.82 -55.20 12.03
CA PRO A 285 39.95 -55.61 11.22
C PRO A 285 39.70 -56.91 10.46
N THR A 286 40.24 -56.97 9.25
CA THR A 286 40.23 -58.10 8.31
C THR A 286 41.00 -59.30 8.88
N ALA A 287 40.34 -60.45 9.00
CA ALA A 287 40.99 -61.74 9.23
C ALA A 287 40.91 -62.59 7.95
N THR A 288 42.08 -62.96 7.43
CA THR A 288 42.31 -63.80 6.25
C THR A 288 42.02 -65.27 6.58
N PRO A 289 41.31 -66.03 5.72
CA PRO A 289 41.25 -67.48 5.88
C PRO A 289 42.36 -68.17 5.06
N THR A 290 43.21 -68.90 5.78
CA THR A 290 44.10 -69.95 5.27
C THR A 290 43.28 -71.17 4.81
N HIS A 291 43.51 -71.63 3.58
CA HIS A 291 43.13 -72.97 3.12
C HIS A 291 44.41 -73.81 2.88
N PRO A 292 44.47 -75.08 3.33
CA PRO A 292 45.59 -75.97 3.06
C PRO A 292 45.45 -76.70 1.71
N ALA A 293 46.61 -77.13 1.21
CA ALA A 293 46.86 -77.81 -0.05
C ALA A 293 46.34 -79.26 -0.12
N ALA A 294 45.85 -79.64 -1.30
CA ALA A 294 46.24 -80.82 -2.08
C ALA A 294 45.67 -80.69 -3.50
#